data_AF-A0A835CA95-F1
#
_entry.id   AF-A0A835CA95-F1
#
_cell.length_a   1.000
_cell.length_b   1.000
_cell.length_c   1.000
_cell.angle_alpha   90.00
_cell.angle_beta   90.00
_cell.angle_gamma   90.00
#
_symmetry.space_group_name_H-M   'P 1'
#
loop_
_entity.id
_entity.type
_entity.pdbx_description
1 polymer ?
#
loop_
_entity_poly.entity_id
_entity_poly.type
_entity_poly.pdbx_seq_one_letter_code
_entity_poly.pdbx_strand_id
1 'polypeptide(L)'
;MTIVPERLLLNGRLNKCGVISPRFDVGVKEIEGWTAKLLPSRQVSSSAIVHCLKLQIQFGYIVLTTSAGIMDHEEARRKNVGGKVLGFFY
;
A
#
# COMPACT_ATOMS: atom_id res chain seq x y z
N MET A 1 -26.12 3.67 -18.36
CA MET A 1 -24.80 4.30 -18.22
C MET A 1 -23.75 3.29 -18.66
N THR A 2 -23.48 3.24 -19.96
CA THR A 2 -22.38 2.43 -20.50
C THR A 2 -21.08 3.05 -20.05
N ILE A 3 -20.36 2.36 -19.17
CA ILE A 3 -18.99 2.72 -18.81
C ILE A 3 -18.17 2.49 -20.09
N VAL A 4 -17.93 3.56 -20.83
CA VAL A 4 -16.96 3.56 -21.92
C VAL A 4 -15.64 3.12 -21.30
N PRO A 5 -14.96 2.06 -21.80
CA PRO A 5 -13.67 1.69 -21.25
C PRO A 5 -12.68 2.79 -21.65
N GLU A 6 -12.51 3.78 -20.77
CA GLU A 6 -11.44 4.76 -20.90
C GLU A 6 -10.12 4.00 -20.78
N ARG A 7 -9.35 4.03 -21.87
CA ARG A 7 -8.02 3.44 -21.91
C ARG A 7 -7.14 4.27 -20.98
N LEU A 8 -6.72 3.69 -19.86
CA LEU A 8 -5.80 4.33 -18.92
C LEU A 8 -4.44 4.52 -19.60
N LEU A 9 -3.97 5.77 -19.66
CA LEU A 9 -2.63 6.12 -20.13
C LEU A 9 -1.64 6.02 -18.96
N LEU A 10 -0.63 5.16 -19.09
CA LEU A 10 0.38 4.97 -18.06
C LEU A 10 1.53 5.96 -18.25
N ASN A 11 1.85 6.72 -17.22
CA ASN A 11 2.96 7.68 -17.23
C ASN A 11 4.35 7.02 -17.04
N GLY A 12 4.45 5.69 -17.13
CA GLY A 12 5.71 4.94 -16.99
C GLY A 12 6.31 4.91 -15.57
N ARG A 13 5.55 5.30 -14.54
CA ARG A 13 6.02 5.35 -13.14
C ARG A 13 5.65 4.13 -12.28
N LEU A 14 4.88 3.18 -12.83
CA LEU A 14 4.45 1.97 -12.13
C LEU A 14 5.41 0.83 -12.47
N ASN A 15 6.08 0.26 -11.47
CA ASN A 15 7.01 -0.84 -11.67
C ASN A 15 6.27 -2.19 -11.67
N LYS A 16 5.42 -2.41 -10.66
CA LYS A 16 4.66 -3.65 -10.50
C LYS A 16 3.39 -3.43 -9.68
N CYS A 17 2.27 -3.94 -10.15
CA CYS A 17 1.04 -4.09 -9.38
C CYS A 17 0.69 -5.58 -9.27
N GLY A 18 0.28 -6.02 -8.07
CA GLY A 18 -0.08 -7.41 -7.80
C GLY A 18 -1.26 -7.50 -6.84
N VAL A 19 -2.14 -8.46 -7.10
CA VAL A 19 -3.25 -8.82 -6.19
C VAL A 19 -2.80 -9.99 -5.34
N ILE A 20 -3.15 -9.97 -4.06
CA ILE A 20 -2.87 -11.06 -3.12
C ILE A 20 -4.13 -11.90 -2.98
N SER A 21 -4.00 -13.20 -3.22
CA SER A 21 -5.06 -14.20 -3.08
C SER A 21 -4.53 -15.42 -2.32
N PRO A 22 -5.24 -15.94 -1.31
CA PRO A 22 -6.52 -15.45 -0.76
C PRO A 22 -6.37 -14.12 -0.01
N ARG A 23 -7.49 -13.41 0.21
CA ARG A 23 -7.51 -12.13 0.94
C ARG A 23 -7.37 -12.39 2.44
N PHE A 24 -6.14 -12.34 2.93
CA PHE A 24 -5.82 -12.53 4.35
C PHE A 24 -6.34 -11.37 5.20
N ASP A 25 -6.87 -11.70 6.37
CA ASP A 25 -7.16 -10.72 7.43
C ASP A 25 -5.85 -10.27 8.06
N VAL A 26 -5.68 -8.95 8.19
CA VAL A 26 -4.49 -8.28 8.69
C VAL A 26 -4.91 -7.35 9.82
N GLY A 27 -4.45 -7.66 11.03
CA GLY A 27 -4.60 -6.76 12.18
C GLY A 27 -3.65 -5.57 12.10
N VAL A 28 -3.95 -4.49 12.82
CA VAL A 28 -3.13 -3.25 12.86
C VAL A 28 -1.65 -3.53 13.17
N LYS A 29 -1.39 -4.48 14.08
CA LYS A 29 -0.03 -4.88 14.47
C LYS A 29 0.71 -5.66 13.38
N GLU A 30 -0.02 -6.36 12.52
CA GLU A 30 0.55 -7.22 11.49
C GLU A 30 0.85 -6.47 10.20
N ILE A 31 0.31 -5.25 10.03
CA ILE A 31 0.55 -4.39 8.87
C ILE A 31 2.05 -4.24 8.60
N GLU A 32 2.87 -4.01 9.63
CA GLU A 32 4.34 -3.90 9.49
C GLU A 32 4.99 -5.15 8.93
N GLY A 33 4.55 -6.32 9.41
CA GLY A 33 5.07 -7.60 8.97
C GLY A 33 4.72 -7.85 7.50
N TRP A 34 3.52 -7.48 7.07
CA TRP A 34 3.11 -7.57 5.67
C TRP A 34 3.84 -6.57 4.78
N THR A 35 4.05 -5.34 5.24
CA THR A 35 4.87 -4.34 4.54
C THR A 35 6.29 -4.83 4.31
N ALA A 36 6.93 -5.39 5.34
CA ALA A 36 8.29 -5.92 5.23
C ALA A 36 8.42 -7.14 4.30
N LYS A 37 7.35 -7.94 4.15
CA LYS A 37 7.34 -9.12 3.28
C LYS A 37 7.05 -8.79 1.83
N LEU A 38 6.14 -7.84 1.59
CA LEU A 38 5.61 -7.56 0.25
C LEU A 38 6.39 -6.45 -0.47
N LEU A 39 6.92 -5.47 0.26
CA LEU A 39 7.68 -4.39 -0.33
C LEU A 39 9.18 -4.67 -0.18
N PRO A 40 9.95 -4.66 -1.28
CA PRO A 40 11.40 -4.89 -1.24
C PRO A 40 12.15 -3.76 -0.54
N SER A 41 11.49 -2.62 -0.31
CA SER A 41 12.10 -1.40 0.19
C SER A 41 11.39 -0.91 1.46
N ARG A 42 12.11 -1.06 2.57
CA ARG A 42 11.74 -0.75 3.94
C ARG A 42 11.50 0.77 4.11
N GLN A 43 10.27 1.24 3.90
CA GLN A 43 9.83 2.51 4.50
C GLN A 43 9.80 2.33 6.02
N VAL A 44 10.94 2.64 6.65
CA VAL A 44 11.02 2.75 8.10
C VAL A 44 10.18 3.96 8.50
N SER A 45 9.01 3.68 9.09
CA SER A 45 8.23 4.61 9.90
C SER A 45 9.06 4.96 11.13
N SER A 46 9.99 5.90 11.03
CA SER A 46 10.66 6.45 12.21
C SER A 46 11.14 7.87 11.96
N SER A 47 10.53 8.78 12.71
CA SER A 47 11.01 10.11 13.11
C SER A 47 11.31 11.15 12.03
N ALA A 48 10.78 12.35 12.31
CA ALA A 48 10.86 13.59 11.55
C ALA A 48 12.27 14.16 11.29
N ILE A 49 13.34 13.36 11.33
CA ILE A 49 14.74 13.81 11.17
C ILE A 49 15.33 13.40 9.80
N VAL A 50 14.72 12.48 9.05
CA VAL A 50 15.27 11.98 7.77
C VAL A 50 14.51 12.52 6.56
N HIS A 51 14.31 13.84 6.47
CA HIS A 51 13.55 14.47 5.38
C HIS A 51 14.38 14.78 4.12
N CYS A 52 15.72 14.73 4.16
CA CYS A 52 16.56 15.21 3.05
C CYS A 52 17.18 14.11 2.15
N LEU A 53 17.47 12.91 2.68
CA LEU A 53 18.17 11.85 1.93
C LEU A 53 17.27 10.73 1.38
N LYS A 54 15.96 10.77 1.63
CA LYS A 54 15.00 9.69 1.27
C LYS A 54 14.34 9.89 -0.11
N LEU A 55 15.01 10.62 -1.00
CA LEU A 55 14.34 11.36 -2.07
C LEU A 55 14.06 10.61 -3.38
N GLN A 56 14.26 9.29 -3.54
CA GLN A 56 13.89 8.73 -4.86
C GLN A 56 13.51 7.25 -5.04
N ILE A 57 13.66 6.32 -4.09
CA ILE A 57 13.66 4.88 -4.50
C ILE A 57 12.77 3.94 -3.65
N GLN A 58 11.94 4.42 -2.73
CA GLN A 58 11.17 3.50 -1.88
C GLN A 58 9.71 3.92 -1.68
N PHE A 59 8.90 3.92 -2.75
CA PHE A 59 7.44 4.10 -2.62
C PHE A 59 6.76 2.83 -3.10
N GLY A 60 6.37 1.99 -2.15
CA GLY A 60 5.45 0.90 -2.38
C GLY A 60 4.27 1.04 -1.45
N TYR A 61 3.07 0.79 -1.97
CA TYR A 61 1.83 0.90 -1.23
C TYR A 61 1.18 -0.47 -1.17
N ILE A 62 0.71 -0.83 0.01
CA ILE A 62 -0.18 -1.97 0.21
C ILE A 62 -1.59 -1.43 0.37
N VAL A 63 -2.51 -2.03 -0.37
CA VAL A 63 -3.93 -1.71 -0.35
C VAL A 63 -4.65 -2.71 0.56
N LEU A 64 -5.41 -2.17 1.50
CA LEU A 64 -6.21 -2.90 2.46
C LEU A 64 -7.70 -2.50 2.30
N THR A 65 -8.59 -3.47 2.42
CA THR A 65 -10.03 -3.22 2.63
C THR A 65 -10.32 -3.24 4.11
N THR A 66 -10.65 -2.08 4.66
CA THR A 66 -11.15 -1.96 6.03
C THR A 66 -12.65 -1.73 6.01
N SER A 67 -13.28 -1.70 7.19
CA SER A 67 -14.73 -1.44 7.32
C SER A 67 -15.15 -0.06 6.80
N ALA A 68 -14.22 0.90 6.75
CA ALA A 68 -14.48 2.26 6.24
C ALA A 68 -14.17 2.42 4.75
N GLY A 69 -13.76 1.34 4.07
CA GLY A 69 -13.46 1.34 2.63
C GLY A 69 -12.06 0.85 2.28
N ILE A 70 -11.66 1.08 1.04
CA ILE A 70 -10.33 0.73 0.52
C ILE A 70 -9.37 1.87 0.88
N MET A 71 -8.25 1.53 1.51
CA MET A 71 -7.22 2.50 1.91
C MET A 71 -5.83 1.87 1.88
N ASP A 72 -4.81 2.72 1.95
CA ASP A 72 -3.43 2.29 2.08
C ASP A 72 -3.09 1.92 3.55
N HIS A 73 -1.97 1.22 3.69
CA HIS A 73 -1.44 0.80 4.98
C HIS A 73 -1.00 1.93 5.93
N GLU A 74 -0.61 3.11 5.43
CA GLU A 74 -0.26 4.24 6.31
C GLU A 74 -1.52 4.86 6.91
N GLU A 75 -2.55 5.08 6.09
CA GLU A 75 -3.83 5.58 6.55
C GLU A 75 -4.53 4.60 7.49
N ALA A 76 -4.46 3.30 7.20
CA ALA A 76 -4.96 2.24 8.09
C ALA A 76 -4.29 2.29 9.47
N ARG A 77 -2.96 2.50 9.52
CA ARG A 77 -2.23 2.69 10.78
C ARG A 77 -2.66 3.96 11.50
N ARG A 78 -2.75 5.09 10.80
CA ARG A 78 -3.14 6.39 11.39
C ARG A 78 -4.51 6.31 12.05
N LYS A 79 -5.44 5.59 11.42
CA LYS A 79 -6.80 5.38 11.93
C LYS A 79 -6.91 4.18 12.89
N ASN A 80 -5.83 3.43 13.13
CA ASN A 80 -5.80 2.19 13.90
C ASN A 80 -6.89 1.18 13.46
N VAL A 81 -7.07 1.03 12.15
CA VAL A 81 -8.05 0.11 11.57
C VAL A 81 -7.34 -1.03 10.83
N GLY A 82 -7.76 -2.26 11.11
CA GLY A 82 -7.35 -3.46 10.39
C GLY A 82 -8.32 -3.78 9.26
N GLY A 83 -7.97 -4.77 8.45
CA GLY A 83 -8.80 -5.16 7.32
C GLY A 83 -8.25 -6.38 6.60
N LYS A 84 -8.70 -6.58 5.36
CA LYS A 84 -8.15 -7.62 4.49
C LYS A 84 -7.16 -7.03 3.50
N VAL A 85 -6.07 -7.73 3.24
CA VAL A 85 -5.11 -7.30 2.20
C VAL A 85 -5.70 -7.57 0.82
N LEU A 86 -5.66 -6.56 -0.06
CA LEU A 86 -6.07 -6.70 -1.45
C LEU A 86 -4.86 -6.94 -2.36
N GLY A 87 -3.80 -6.17 -2.18
CA GLY A 87 -2.69 -6.18 -3.10
C GLY A 87 -1.66 -5.11 -2.79
N PHE A 88 -0.66 -5.03 -3.65
CA PHE A 88 0.41 -4.05 -3.55
C PHE A 88 0.70 -3.44 -4.92
N PHE A 89 1.23 -2.23 -4.90
CA PHE A 89 1.80 -1.59 -6.08
C PHE A 89 3.03 -0.76 -5.69
N TYR A 90 4.04 -0.79 -6.55
CA TYR A 90 5.25 0.03 -6.45
C TYR A 90 5.84 0.28 -7.84
#